data_AF-A0A2W6RLI4-F1
#
_entry.id   AF-A0A2W6RLI4-F1
#
_cell.length_a   1.000
_cell.length_b   1.000
_cell.length_c   1.000
_cell.angle_alpha   90.00
_cell.angle_beta   90.00
_cell.angle_gamma   90.00
#
_symmetry.space_group_name_H-M   'P 1'
#
loop_
_entity.id
_entity.type
_entity.pdbx_description
1 polymer ?
#
loop_
_entity_poly.entity_id
_entity_poly.type
_entity_poly.pdbx_seq_one_letter_code
_entity_poly.pdbx_strand_id
1 'polypeptide(L)'
;YHGEWKKTSTQEFINEGNKISRGLLKLGINPGDKIALITTNSRTEWAIMDLGLSQIGVVSVPVYPSISPEDYEFIFNNAEIKYCFVSDKDLLSKVMKVKHNIPSLQGIFTFDNVSGAANWREILDLGEDDSTQIEVEDLSKAINPDDLATIIYTSGTTGKPKGVMLTHDNIVSNVLGSIPRIPKKRSLDYKDTRVLSFLPICHIFERMLFYLFQYNGFSIYFAESIDKMGDNVKEVKPHYMSVVPRLVEKVYDKIYNTGSSAGGLKSKIFFWALNIISKKKTVSKPSGLQEIIADRLVFKKWREGLGGEIITLVSGSAALSTRLNLMFQNAGIPILEGYGLTETSPVISVNSFDKMKIGTVGHPLDNLSVKIQEDGEITVKGPSVFKGYFKNEEMTKEAFTSDGYFKTGDIGLIDSDGFLQITDRKKEMFKT
;
A
#
# COMPACT_ATOMS: atom_id res chain seq x y z
N TYR A 1 6.76 -6.97 -17.81
CA TYR A 1 7.14 -6.01 -18.87
C TYR A 1 6.92 -6.66 -20.22
N HIS A 2 6.11 -6.08 -21.11
CA HIS A 2 5.78 -6.68 -22.42
C HIS A 2 5.28 -8.14 -22.34
N GLY A 3 4.52 -8.48 -21.29
CA GLY A 3 4.05 -9.86 -21.05
C GLY A 3 5.08 -10.81 -20.42
N GLU A 4 6.29 -10.33 -20.08
CA GLU A 4 7.33 -11.15 -19.46
C GLU A 4 7.62 -10.73 -18.01
N TRP A 5 7.80 -11.73 -17.14
CA TRP A 5 8.26 -11.56 -15.76
C TRP A 5 9.77 -11.38 -15.72
N LYS A 6 10.23 -10.12 -15.59
CA LYS A 6 11.65 -9.82 -15.33
C LYS A 6 11.92 -9.97 -13.83
N LYS A 7 12.91 -10.80 -13.50
CA LYS A 7 13.36 -11.01 -12.11
C LYS A 7 14.47 -10.03 -11.79
N THR A 8 14.50 -9.57 -10.54
CA THR A 8 15.60 -8.80 -9.96
C THR A 8 15.96 -9.47 -8.64
N SER A 9 17.21 -9.90 -8.49
CA SER A 9 17.66 -10.49 -7.23
C SER A 9 17.83 -9.41 -6.14
N THR A 10 17.87 -9.80 -4.87
CA THR A 10 18.16 -8.86 -3.78
C THR A 10 19.48 -8.11 -3.99
N GLN A 11 20.52 -8.82 -4.44
CA GLN A 11 21.82 -8.19 -4.68
C GLN A 11 21.77 -7.22 -5.87
N GLU A 12 21.06 -7.57 -6.94
CA GLU A 12 20.87 -6.69 -8.09
C GLU A 12 20.10 -5.43 -7.71
N PHE A 13 19.03 -5.57 -6.92
CA PHE A 13 18.24 -4.45 -6.40
C PHE A 13 19.11 -3.48 -5.57
N ILE A 14 19.95 -4.00 -4.68
CA ILE A 14 20.89 -3.20 -3.89
C ILE A 14 21.91 -2.51 -4.80
N ASN A 15 22.46 -3.23 -5.78
CA ASN A 15 23.45 -2.68 -6.71
C ASN A 15 22.85 -1.54 -7.54
N GLU A 16 21.63 -1.70 -8.07
CA GLU A 16 20.92 -0.65 -8.81
C GLU A 16 20.56 0.53 -7.90
N GLY A 17 20.14 0.30 -6.65
CA GLY A 17 19.90 1.35 -5.66
C GLY A 17 21.16 2.19 -5.39
N ASN A 18 22.30 1.52 -5.15
CA ASN A 18 23.59 2.19 -4.95
C ASN A 18 24.00 3.02 -6.18
N LYS A 19 23.79 2.50 -7.39
CA LYS A 19 24.03 3.27 -8.63
C LYS A 19 23.15 4.50 -8.69
N ILE A 20 21.86 4.40 -8.36
CA ILE A 20 20.98 5.57 -8.28
C ILE A 20 21.52 6.60 -7.28
N SER A 21 21.87 6.20 -6.06
CA SER A 21 22.43 7.12 -5.06
C SER A 21 23.64 7.88 -5.60
N ARG A 22 24.62 7.16 -6.17
CA ARG A 22 25.84 7.77 -6.75
C ARG A 22 25.52 8.69 -7.92
N GLY A 23 24.64 8.27 -8.82
CA GLY A 23 24.23 9.05 -9.98
C GLY A 23 23.52 10.34 -9.59
N LEU A 24 22.66 10.31 -8.56
CA LEU A 24 21.96 11.49 -8.05
C LEU A 24 22.92 12.48 -7.38
N LEU A 25 23.91 12.01 -6.61
CA LEU A 25 24.94 12.90 -6.05
C LEU A 25 25.72 13.62 -7.16
N LYS A 26 26.12 12.91 -8.21
CA LYS A 26 26.79 13.50 -9.38
C LYS A 26 25.91 14.46 -10.18
N LEU A 27 24.59 14.27 -10.12
CA LEU A 27 23.60 15.21 -10.67
C LEU A 27 23.45 16.48 -9.78
N GLY A 28 24.09 16.53 -8.62
CA GLY A 28 24.01 17.66 -7.69
C GLY A 28 22.79 17.64 -6.79
N ILE A 29 22.25 16.46 -6.50
CA ILE A 29 21.19 16.26 -5.50
C ILE A 29 21.83 16.21 -4.11
N ASN A 30 21.23 16.93 -3.17
CA ASN A 30 21.68 16.97 -1.78
C ASN A 30 20.61 16.36 -0.84
N PRO A 31 21.00 15.93 0.37
CA PRO A 31 20.04 15.57 1.41
C PRO A 31 18.98 16.65 1.61
N GLY A 32 17.72 16.25 1.77
CA GLY A 32 16.58 17.16 1.92
C GLY A 32 16.00 17.72 0.62
N ASP A 33 16.64 17.52 -0.54
CA ASP A 33 16.01 17.74 -1.85
C ASP A 33 14.79 16.83 -2.03
N LYS A 34 13.84 17.24 -2.88
CA LYS A 34 12.59 16.51 -3.11
C LYS A 34 12.52 16.01 -4.54
N ILE A 35 12.26 14.72 -4.71
CA ILE A 35 12.10 14.08 -6.02
C ILE A 35 10.71 13.45 -6.12
N ALA A 36 9.99 13.80 -7.18
CA ALA A 36 8.67 13.24 -7.45
C ALA A 36 8.79 11.90 -8.19
N LEU A 37 8.05 10.89 -7.75
CA LEU A 37 7.96 9.58 -8.40
C LEU A 37 6.51 9.29 -8.79
N ILE A 38 6.24 9.11 -10.09
CA ILE A 38 4.88 8.93 -10.62
C ILE A 38 4.84 7.74 -11.57
N THR A 39 4.09 6.70 -11.22
CA THR A 39 3.98 5.51 -12.06
C THR A 39 2.54 5.09 -12.25
N THR A 40 2.18 4.76 -13.47
CA THR A 40 0.84 4.25 -13.83
C THR A 40 0.52 2.95 -13.09
N ASN A 41 1.48 2.02 -13.05
CA ASN A 41 1.42 0.80 -12.25
C ASN A 41 2.68 0.69 -11.38
N SER A 42 2.55 0.04 -10.22
CA SER A 42 3.70 -0.31 -9.37
C SER A 42 4.72 -1.11 -10.17
N ARG A 43 6.02 -0.81 -10.01
CA ARG A 43 7.10 -1.36 -10.83
C ARG A 43 8.43 -1.36 -10.10
N THR A 44 9.36 -2.22 -10.52
CA THR A 44 10.67 -2.40 -9.87
C THR A 44 11.50 -1.11 -9.88
N GLU A 45 11.47 -0.35 -10.97
CA GLU A 45 12.25 0.89 -11.09
C GLU A 45 11.85 1.95 -10.05
N TRP A 46 10.57 2.00 -9.69
CA TRP A 46 10.11 2.88 -8.61
C TRP A 46 10.75 2.49 -7.28
N ALA A 47 10.80 1.19 -6.98
CA ALA A 47 11.39 0.67 -5.76
C ALA A 47 12.92 0.89 -5.68
N ILE A 48 13.61 0.76 -6.83
CA ILE A 48 15.05 1.04 -6.93
C ILE A 48 15.33 2.52 -6.68
N MET A 49 14.53 3.40 -7.30
CA MET A 49 14.63 4.85 -7.05
C MET A 49 14.38 5.15 -5.57
N ASP A 50 13.33 4.58 -4.99
CA ASP A 50 12.98 4.80 -3.58
C ASP A 50 14.12 4.40 -2.62
N LEU A 51 14.76 3.25 -2.85
CA LEU A 51 15.96 2.84 -2.11
C LEU A 51 17.09 3.86 -2.31
N GLY A 52 17.44 4.17 -3.55
CA GLY A 52 18.56 5.07 -3.86
C GLY A 52 18.40 6.47 -3.27
N LEU A 53 17.17 7.02 -3.26
CA LEU A 53 16.83 8.29 -2.63
C LEU A 53 17.01 8.22 -1.11
N SER A 54 16.49 7.15 -0.48
CA SER A 54 16.53 6.97 0.96
C SER A 54 17.95 6.85 1.52
N GLN A 55 18.89 6.29 0.75
CA GLN A 55 20.28 6.12 1.17
C GLN A 55 21.06 7.44 1.30
N ILE A 56 20.62 8.50 0.61
CA ILE A 56 21.29 9.82 0.59
C ILE A 56 20.44 10.92 1.20
N GLY A 57 19.41 10.57 2.00
CA GLY A 57 18.57 11.53 2.72
C GLY A 57 17.69 12.39 1.82
N VAL A 58 17.38 11.94 0.60
CA VAL A 58 16.49 12.65 -0.33
C VAL A 58 15.05 12.30 -0.04
N VAL A 59 14.18 13.32 0.00
CA VAL A 59 12.77 13.15 0.32
C VAL A 59 12.00 12.69 -0.92
N SER A 60 11.47 11.48 -0.87
CA SER A 60 10.61 10.94 -1.94
C SER A 60 9.21 11.57 -1.86
N VAL A 61 8.71 12.09 -2.98
CA VAL A 61 7.34 12.65 -3.09
C VAL A 61 6.55 11.83 -4.10
N PRO A 62 5.97 10.70 -3.69
CA PRO A 62 5.17 9.89 -4.59
C PRO A 62 3.85 10.58 -4.92
N VAL A 63 3.44 10.54 -6.19
CA VAL A 63 2.21 11.20 -6.65
C VAL A 63 1.34 10.22 -7.42
N TYR A 64 0.03 10.30 -7.22
CA TYR A 64 -0.93 9.50 -7.98
C TYR A 64 -0.92 9.88 -9.46
N PRO A 65 -0.89 8.90 -10.39
CA PRO A 65 -0.91 9.16 -11.83
C PRO A 65 -2.25 9.77 -12.30
N SER A 66 -3.32 9.60 -11.52
CA SER A 66 -4.70 9.90 -11.91
C SER A 66 -5.20 11.32 -11.57
N ILE A 67 -4.48 12.10 -10.76
CA ILE A 67 -4.91 13.46 -10.33
C ILE A 67 -4.74 14.49 -11.45
N SER A 68 -5.27 15.70 -11.35
CA SER A 68 -5.23 16.64 -12.47
C SER A 68 -3.83 17.26 -12.69
N PRO A 69 -3.54 17.85 -13.87
CA PRO A 69 -2.33 18.65 -14.05
C PRO A 69 -2.20 19.80 -13.06
N GLU A 70 -3.31 20.43 -12.68
CA GLU A 70 -3.36 21.52 -11.70
C GLU A 70 -2.95 21.02 -10.30
N ASP A 71 -3.36 19.81 -9.93
CA ASP A 71 -2.88 19.16 -8.69
C ASP A 71 -1.38 18.85 -8.77
N TYR A 72 -0.85 18.44 -9.93
CA TYR A 72 0.61 18.31 -10.11
C TYR A 72 1.33 19.63 -9.91
N GLU A 73 0.84 20.70 -10.55
CA GLU A 73 1.42 22.04 -10.39
C GLU A 73 1.45 22.48 -8.92
N PHE A 74 0.33 22.30 -8.20
CA PHE A 74 0.24 22.62 -6.79
C PHE A 74 1.23 21.81 -5.95
N ILE A 75 1.23 20.48 -6.10
CA ILE A 75 2.10 19.58 -5.33
C ILE A 75 3.57 19.91 -5.60
N PHE A 76 3.93 20.13 -6.86
CA PHE A 76 5.32 20.34 -7.25
C PHE A 76 5.85 21.67 -6.74
N ASN A 77 5.04 22.72 -6.79
CA ASN A 77 5.39 24.02 -6.22
C ASN A 77 5.41 23.98 -4.69
N ASN A 78 4.47 23.29 -4.05
CA ASN A 78 4.42 23.22 -2.58
C ASN A 78 5.64 22.48 -2.04
N ALA A 79 5.95 21.28 -2.58
CA ALA A 79 7.09 20.46 -2.20
C ALA A 79 8.43 20.94 -2.77
N GLU A 80 8.44 21.95 -3.64
CA GLU A 80 9.65 22.44 -4.33
C GLU A 80 10.40 21.30 -5.03
N ILE A 81 9.66 20.53 -5.84
CA ILE A 81 10.21 19.36 -6.54
C ILE A 81 11.34 19.79 -7.48
N LYS A 82 12.51 19.16 -7.32
CA LYS A 82 13.71 19.45 -8.12
C LYS A 82 13.77 18.58 -9.38
N TYR A 83 13.45 17.30 -9.25
CA TYR A 83 13.36 16.36 -10.37
C TYR A 83 12.12 15.47 -10.26
N CYS A 84 11.61 15.04 -11.41
CA CYS A 84 10.45 14.15 -11.51
C CYS A 84 10.77 12.93 -12.36
N PHE A 85 10.39 11.74 -11.90
CA PHE A 85 10.49 10.49 -12.64
C PHE A 85 9.09 9.95 -12.91
N VAL A 86 8.78 9.73 -14.18
CA VAL A 86 7.46 9.26 -14.63
C VAL A 86 7.55 7.92 -15.36
N SER A 87 6.52 7.06 -15.28
CA SER A 87 6.57 5.76 -15.97
C SER A 87 6.65 5.87 -17.48
N ASP A 88 5.81 6.70 -18.09
CA ASP A 88 5.46 6.60 -19.51
C ASP A 88 5.23 7.97 -20.18
N LYS A 89 4.96 7.93 -21.48
CA LYS A 89 4.73 9.11 -22.33
C LYS A 89 3.51 9.93 -21.91
N ASP A 90 2.47 9.29 -21.39
CA ASP A 90 1.23 9.97 -21.03
C ASP A 90 1.44 10.81 -19.78
N LEU A 91 2.13 10.25 -18.78
CA LEU A 91 2.53 10.99 -17.59
C LEU A 91 3.55 12.08 -17.89
N LEU A 92 4.52 11.83 -18.78
CA LEU A 92 5.45 12.87 -19.24
C LEU A 92 4.67 14.04 -19.85
N SER A 93 3.75 13.75 -20.77
CA SER A 93 2.92 14.76 -21.43
C SER A 93 2.12 15.58 -20.42
N LYS A 94 1.62 14.93 -19.36
CA LYS A 94 0.86 15.56 -18.28
C LYS A 94 1.71 16.53 -17.46
N VAL A 95 2.92 16.14 -17.05
CA VAL A 95 3.85 17.03 -16.32
C VAL A 95 4.31 18.18 -17.23
N MET A 96 4.58 17.91 -18.51
CA MET A 96 5.01 18.94 -19.47
C MET A 96 3.99 20.08 -19.65
N LYS A 97 2.68 19.82 -19.48
CA LYS A 97 1.65 20.87 -19.54
C LYS A 97 1.82 21.95 -18.48
N VAL A 98 2.34 21.59 -17.30
CA VAL A 98 2.50 22.50 -16.15
C VAL A 98 3.95 22.83 -15.82
N LYS A 99 4.91 22.22 -16.49
CA LYS A 99 6.36 22.41 -16.26
C LYS A 99 6.77 23.88 -16.16
N HIS A 100 6.23 24.74 -17.03
CA HIS A 100 6.59 26.16 -17.07
C HIS A 100 6.15 26.96 -15.83
N ASN A 101 5.19 26.44 -15.06
CA ASN A 101 4.70 27.03 -13.81
C ASN A 101 5.44 26.49 -12.56
N ILE A 102 6.47 25.66 -12.75
CA ILE A 102 7.20 24.98 -11.66
C ILE A 102 8.67 25.37 -11.74
N PRO A 103 9.08 26.54 -11.22
CA PRO A 103 10.44 27.05 -11.37
C PRO A 103 11.52 26.19 -10.69
N SER A 104 11.14 25.39 -9.68
CA SER A 104 12.07 24.47 -9.01
C SER A 104 12.43 23.24 -9.85
N LEU A 105 11.62 22.89 -10.85
CA LEU A 105 11.75 21.64 -11.61
C LEU A 105 12.86 21.74 -12.66
N GLN A 106 13.99 21.11 -12.37
CA GLN A 106 15.20 21.15 -13.20
C GLN A 106 15.15 20.11 -14.34
N GLY A 107 14.52 18.96 -14.11
CA GLY A 107 14.46 17.89 -15.11
C GLY A 107 13.34 16.89 -14.87
N ILE A 108 12.97 16.19 -15.95
CA ILE A 108 11.99 15.10 -15.93
C ILE A 108 12.61 13.90 -16.64
N PHE A 109 12.59 12.75 -15.99
CA PHE A 109 13.05 11.48 -16.53
C PHE A 109 11.88 10.52 -16.73
N THR A 110 11.96 9.65 -17.72
CA THR A 110 11.02 8.54 -17.91
C THR A 110 11.63 7.21 -17.50
N PHE A 111 10.83 6.29 -16.96
CA PHE A 111 11.24 4.90 -16.74
C PHE A 111 11.23 4.12 -18.05
N ASP A 112 10.15 4.23 -18.82
CA ASP A 112 10.06 3.66 -20.17
C ASP A 112 10.89 4.49 -21.16
N ASN A 113 11.31 3.86 -22.25
CA ASN A 113 12.02 4.55 -23.32
C ASN A 113 11.03 5.41 -24.11
N VAL A 114 11.07 6.73 -23.93
CA VAL A 114 10.24 7.70 -24.65
C VAL A 114 11.15 8.57 -25.53
N SER A 115 10.88 8.59 -26.83
CA SER A 115 11.70 9.35 -27.79
C SER A 115 11.78 10.83 -27.42
N GLY A 116 13.01 11.36 -27.34
CA GLY A 116 13.29 12.77 -27.01
C GLY A 116 13.17 13.13 -25.52
N ALA A 117 12.93 12.16 -24.64
CA ALA A 117 12.92 12.36 -23.20
C ALA A 117 14.17 11.75 -22.55
N ALA A 118 14.65 12.36 -21.47
CA ALA A 118 15.71 11.78 -20.65
C ALA A 118 15.19 10.50 -19.96
N ASN A 119 16.02 9.47 -19.86
CA ASN A 119 15.64 8.20 -19.25
C ASN A 119 16.34 8.02 -17.89
N TRP A 120 15.65 7.39 -16.93
CA TRP A 120 16.23 7.12 -15.61
C TRP A 120 17.55 6.31 -15.66
N ARG A 121 17.76 5.51 -16.73
CA ARG A 121 19.02 4.79 -16.96
C ARG A 121 20.22 5.72 -17.07
N GLU A 122 20.05 6.97 -17.48
CA GLU A 122 21.14 7.95 -17.48
C GLU A 122 21.68 8.18 -16.07
N ILE A 123 20.83 8.09 -15.04
CA ILE A 123 21.24 8.16 -13.63
C ILE A 123 22.01 6.90 -13.22
N LEU A 124 21.57 5.72 -13.67
CA LEU A 124 22.30 4.48 -13.46
C LEU A 124 23.68 4.52 -14.10
N ASP A 125 23.76 5.00 -15.35
CA ASP A 125 25.01 5.12 -16.12
C ASP A 125 25.99 6.08 -15.43
N LEU A 126 25.50 7.24 -14.94
CA LEU A 126 26.28 8.17 -14.11
C LEU A 126 26.78 7.49 -12.82
N GLY A 127 25.95 6.63 -12.25
CA GLY A 127 26.20 5.87 -11.03
C GLY A 127 27.08 4.64 -11.19
N GLU A 128 27.46 4.23 -12.40
CA GLU A 128 28.36 3.08 -12.62
C GLU A 128 29.74 3.34 -12.00
N ASP A 129 30.25 4.57 -12.17
CA ASP A 129 31.47 5.02 -11.50
C ASP A 129 31.23 5.17 -9.99
N ASP A 130 32.06 4.48 -9.21
CA ASP A 130 31.95 4.35 -7.76
C ASP A 130 32.70 5.43 -6.96
N SER A 131 33.23 6.45 -7.63
CA SER A 131 33.96 7.57 -7.02
C SER A 131 33.24 8.27 -5.86
N THR A 132 31.90 8.30 -5.86
CA THR A 132 31.07 8.89 -4.79
C THR A 132 30.52 7.87 -3.78
N GLN A 133 30.98 6.61 -3.81
CA GLN A 133 30.46 5.56 -2.92
C GLN A 133 30.69 5.87 -1.43
N ILE A 134 31.85 6.43 -1.08
CA ILE A 134 32.16 6.83 0.31
C ILE A 134 31.18 7.92 0.78
N GLU A 135 30.88 8.89 -0.08
CA GLU A 135 29.91 9.94 0.24
C GLU A 135 28.50 9.37 0.46
N VAL A 136 28.07 8.40 -0.37
CA VAL A 136 26.80 7.69 -0.15
C VAL A 136 26.77 7.01 1.22
N GLU A 137 27.85 6.32 1.60
CA GLU A 137 27.94 5.64 2.89
C GLU A 137 27.94 6.60 4.08
N ASP A 138 28.64 7.74 3.96
CA ASP A 138 28.70 8.75 5.00
C ASP A 138 27.35 9.44 5.18
N LEU A 139 26.66 9.77 4.09
CA LEU A 139 25.29 10.28 4.13
C LEU A 139 24.35 9.26 4.76
N SER A 140 24.41 8.00 4.32
CA SER A 140 23.54 6.94 4.84
C SER A 140 23.68 6.75 6.35
N LYS A 141 24.92 6.85 6.88
CA LYS A 141 25.19 6.76 8.33
C LYS A 141 24.76 8.01 9.10
N ALA A 142 24.73 9.17 8.44
CA ALA A 142 24.38 10.45 9.04
C ALA A 142 22.87 10.71 9.12
N ILE A 143 22.05 9.98 8.35
CA ILE A 143 20.58 10.11 8.38
C ILE A 143 20.07 9.82 9.80
N ASN A 144 19.32 10.78 10.34
CA ASN A 144 18.62 10.62 11.59
C ASN A 144 17.26 9.91 11.32
N PRO A 145 16.83 8.95 12.16
CA PRO A 145 15.50 8.35 12.03
C PRO A 145 14.34 9.36 11.99
N ASP A 146 14.52 10.54 12.59
CA ASP A 146 13.56 11.64 12.57
C ASP A 146 13.60 12.49 11.30
N ASP A 147 14.53 12.27 10.38
CA ASP A 147 14.57 12.98 9.11
C ASP A 147 13.39 12.55 8.22
N LEU A 148 12.93 13.46 7.36
CA LEU A 148 11.84 13.17 6.43
C LEU A 148 12.28 12.14 5.40
N ALA A 149 11.56 11.03 5.34
CA ALA A 149 11.71 10.04 4.29
C ALA A 149 10.80 10.37 3.09
N THR A 150 9.59 10.88 3.36
CA THR A 150 8.61 11.14 2.32
C THR A 150 7.57 12.20 2.69
N ILE A 151 7.06 12.87 1.66
CA ILE A 151 5.86 13.70 1.76
C ILE A 151 4.79 13.08 0.86
N ILE A 152 3.67 12.67 1.44
CA ILE A 152 2.56 12.05 0.71
C ILE A 152 1.39 13.02 0.68
N TYR A 153 0.98 13.42 -0.51
CA TYR A 153 -0.16 14.32 -0.66
C TYR A 153 -1.48 13.56 -0.62
N THR A 154 -2.36 13.94 0.30
CA THR A 154 -3.72 13.41 0.43
C THR A 154 -4.75 14.46 0.00
N SER A 155 -5.95 14.02 -0.40
CA SER A 155 -7.04 14.93 -0.73
C SER A 155 -7.49 15.70 0.52
N GLY A 156 -7.31 17.01 0.51
CA GLY A 156 -7.73 17.86 1.61
C GLY A 156 -9.24 18.11 1.61
N THR A 157 -9.81 18.31 2.80
CA THR A 157 -11.24 18.58 2.95
C THR A 157 -11.66 19.96 2.46
N THR A 158 -10.68 20.84 2.23
CA THR A 158 -10.83 22.17 1.63
C THR A 158 -10.57 22.17 0.11
N GLY A 159 -10.42 20.99 -0.51
CA GLY A 159 -10.19 20.81 -1.95
C GLY A 159 -8.72 20.79 -2.36
N LYS A 160 -7.82 21.48 -1.65
CA LYS A 160 -6.37 21.44 -1.94
C LYS A 160 -5.70 20.24 -1.29
N PRO A 161 -4.78 19.54 -1.99
CA PRO A 161 -4.00 18.46 -1.39
C PRO A 161 -3.19 18.91 -0.17
N LYS A 162 -2.96 17.99 0.78
CA LYS A 162 -2.21 18.24 2.01
C LYS A 162 -1.01 17.29 2.06
N GLY A 163 0.21 17.81 2.23
CA GLY A 163 1.42 16.99 2.32
C GLY A 163 1.61 16.39 3.71
N VAL A 164 1.42 15.09 3.87
CA VAL A 164 1.70 14.35 5.11
C VAL A 164 3.19 14.09 5.21
N MET A 165 3.84 14.60 6.26
CA MET A 165 5.28 14.43 6.49
C MET A 165 5.57 13.16 7.29
N LEU A 166 6.17 12.16 6.65
CA LEU A 166 6.57 10.91 7.30
C LEU A 166 8.09 10.80 7.38
N THR A 167 8.58 10.47 8.57
CA THR A 167 10.00 10.20 8.82
C THR A 167 10.39 8.75 8.50
N HIS A 168 11.68 8.46 8.52
CA HIS A 168 12.17 7.08 8.47
C HIS A 168 11.59 6.25 9.63
N ASP A 169 11.63 6.77 10.86
CA ASP A 169 11.11 6.06 12.05
C ASP A 169 9.59 5.87 11.98
N ASN A 170 8.84 6.81 11.41
CA ASN A 170 7.40 6.65 11.24
C ASN A 170 7.05 5.38 10.45
N ILE A 171 7.76 5.15 9.35
CA ILE A 171 7.54 4.00 8.47
C ILE A 171 8.10 2.73 9.09
N VAL A 172 9.35 2.76 9.56
CA VAL A 172 10.03 1.57 10.13
C VAL A 172 9.29 1.07 11.37
N SER A 173 8.88 1.95 12.27
CA SER A 173 8.13 1.56 13.47
C SER A 173 6.77 0.93 13.14
N ASN A 174 6.11 1.36 12.05
CA ASN A 174 4.87 0.73 11.58
C ASN A 174 5.11 -0.67 10.99
N VAL A 175 6.19 -0.82 10.21
CA VAL A 175 6.63 -2.13 9.69
C VAL A 175 6.91 -3.08 10.86
N LEU A 176 7.74 -2.67 11.81
CA LEU A 176 8.11 -3.49 12.96
C LEU A 176 6.91 -3.86 13.84
N GLY A 177 6.01 -2.89 14.09
CA GLY A 177 4.76 -3.12 14.82
C GLY A 177 3.81 -4.08 14.11
N SER A 178 3.89 -4.17 12.77
CA SER A 178 3.03 -5.03 11.96
C SER A 178 3.56 -6.47 11.78
N ILE A 179 4.85 -6.72 11.99
CA ILE A 179 5.46 -8.06 11.82
C ILE A 179 4.71 -9.17 12.57
N PRO A 180 4.33 -9.00 13.86
CA PRO A 180 3.63 -10.05 14.61
C PRO A 180 2.26 -10.40 14.02
N ARG A 181 1.70 -9.54 13.17
CA ARG A 181 0.37 -9.70 12.58
C ARG A 181 0.38 -10.51 11.28
N ILE A 182 1.55 -10.73 10.65
CA ILE A 182 1.66 -11.51 9.42
C ILE A 182 1.40 -12.98 9.72
N PRO A 183 0.36 -13.60 9.13
CA PRO A 183 0.17 -15.03 9.28
C PRO A 183 1.37 -15.80 8.74
N LYS A 184 1.85 -16.82 9.43
CA LYS A 184 2.96 -17.66 8.96
C LYS A 184 2.49 -19.10 8.80
N LYS A 185 2.81 -19.73 7.67
CA LYS A 185 2.55 -21.15 7.44
C LYS A 185 3.84 -21.92 7.72
N ARG A 186 3.84 -22.78 8.75
CA ARG A 186 5.04 -23.53 9.19
C ARG A 186 5.72 -24.34 8.07
N SER A 187 4.97 -24.77 7.06
CA SER A 187 5.47 -25.56 5.95
C SER A 187 5.99 -24.73 4.76
N LEU A 188 6.01 -23.40 4.87
CA LEU A 188 6.40 -22.50 3.79
C LEU A 188 7.62 -21.69 4.24
N ASP A 189 8.73 -21.83 3.50
CA ASP A 189 9.91 -21.00 3.70
C ASP A 189 9.65 -19.57 3.22
N TYR A 190 10.27 -18.60 3.87
CA TYR A 190 10.15 -17.19 3.49
C TYR A 190 10.68 -16.94 2.06
N LYS A 191 11.70 -17.68 1.62
CA LYS A 191 12.26 -17.59 0.26
C LYS A 191 11.29 -18.06 -0.81
N ASP A 192 10.40 -18.98 -0.47
CA ASP A 192 9.36 -19.49 -1.36
C ASP A 192 8.07 -18.68 -1.29
N THR A 193 8.01 -17.70 -0.38
CA THR A 193 6.85 -16.85 -0.20
C THR A 193 6.78 -15.82 -1.33
N ARG A 194 5.56 -15.64 -1.85
CA ARG A 194 5.26 -14.84 -3.03
C ARG A 194 4.12 -13.89 -2.71
N VAL A 195 4.29 -12.63 -3.05
CA VAL A 195 3.30 -11.57 -2.88
C VAL A 195 2.98 -10.99 -4.24
N LEU A 196 1.70 -10.79 -4.54
CA LEU A 196 1.30 -10.02 -5.71
C LEU A 196 0.86 -8.61 -5.27
N SER A 197 1.67 -7.62 -5.64
CA SER A 197 1.45 -6.19 -5.45
C SER A 197 0.77 -5.62 -6.69
N PHE A 198 -0.35 -4.93 -6.52
CA PHE A 198 -1.04 -4.24 -7.61
C PHE A 198 -1.67 -2.91 -7.19
N LEU A 199 -1.78 -2.64 -5.90
CA LEU A 199 -2.22 -1.33 -5.44
C LEU A 199 -1.15 -0.28 -5.77
N PRO A 200 -1.53 0.99 -5.92
CA PRO A 200 -0.57 2.04 -6.21
C PRO A 200 0.47 2.19 -5.07
N ILE A 201 1.74 1.93 -5.39
CA ILE A 201 2.85 2.03 -4.42
C ILE A 201 3.11 3.48 -3.95
N CYS A 202 2.56 4.47 -4.65
CA CYS A 202 2.57 5.86 -4.19
C CYS A 202 1.72 6.09 -2.93
N HIS A 203 0.79 5.18 -2.62
CA HIS A 203 0.00 5.21 -1.39
C HIS A 203 0.73 4.47 -0.26
N ILE A 204 0.71 5.03 0.95
CA ILE A 204 1.47 4.47 2.08
C ILE A 204 1.03 3.05 2.48
N PHE A 205 -0.23 2.67 2.21
CA PHE A 205 -0.70 1.31 2.48
C PHE A 205 0.09 0.26 1.70
N GLU A 206 0.24 0.45 0.39
CA GLU A 206 1.01 -0.50 -0.40
C GLU A 206 2.51 -0.35 -0.14
N ARG A 207 3.00 0.89 0.03
CA ARG A 207 4.42 1.15 0.28
C ARG A 207 4.91 0.56 1.61
N MET A 208 4.12 0.67 2.69
CA MET A 208 4.45 0.04 3.97
C MET A 208 4.49 -1.49 3.83
N LEU A 209 3.50 -2.07 3.15
CA LEU A 209 3.48 -3.52 2.89
C LEU A 209 4.69 -3.96 2.05
N PHE A 210 5.10 -3.16 1.06
CA PHE A 210 6.33 -3.39 0.30
C PHE A 210 7.56 -3.48 1.21
N TYR A 211 7.71 -2.58 2.20
CA TYR A 211 8.79 -2.67 3.19
C TYR A 211 8.63 -3.86 4.15
N LEU A 212 7.40 -4.16 4.56
CA LEU A 212 7.09 -5.31 5.41
C LEU A 212 7.49 -6.64 4.73
N PHE A 213 7.20 -6.78 3.43
CA PHE A 213 7.56 -7.96 2.66
C PHE A 213 9.05 -8.06 2.42
N GLN A 214 9.75 -6.94 2.18
CA GLN A 214 11.21 -6.91 2.12
C GLN A 214 11.85 -7.35 3.44
N TYR A 215 11.37 -6.82 4.57
CA TYR A 215 11.87 -7.20 5.89
C TYR A 215 11.76 -8.71 6.14
N ASN A 216 10.71 -9.35 5.62
CA ASN A 216 10.49 -10.79 5.74
C ASN A 216 11.19 -11.60 4.62
N GLY A 217 11.88 -10.95 3.67
CA GLY A 217 12.58 -11.61 2.57
C GLY A 217 11.66 -12.28 1.55
N PHE A 218 10.41 -11.81 1.41
CA PHE A 218 9.45 -12.37 0.46
C PHE A 218 9.73 -11.91 -0.97
N SER A 219 9.37 -12.73 -1.94
CA SER A 219 9.39 -12.34 -3.35
C SER A 219 8.16 -11.50 -3.70
N ILE A 220 8.37 -10.29 -4.21
CA ILE A 220 7.31 -9.34 -4.56
C ILE A 220 7.16 -9.31 -6.08
N TYR A 221 5.94 -9.57 -6.55
CA TYR A 221 5.55 -9.53 -7.95
C TYR A 221 4.67 -8.32 -8.17
N PHE A 222 5.07 -7.41 -9.06
CA PHE A 222 4.23 -6.29 -9.46
C PHE A 222 3.31 -6.71 -10.61
N ALA A 223 2.01 -6.57 -10.42
CA ALA A 223 1.03 -6.85 -11.48
C ALA A 223 1.20 -5.87 -12.65
N GLU A 224 0.95 -6.36 -13.87
CA GLU A 224 1.09 -5.55 -15.09
C GLU A 224 0.06 -4.43 -15.15
N SER A 225 -1.16 -4.73 -14.69
CA SER A 225 -2.26 -3.79 -14.53
C SER A 225 -3.37 -4.45 -13.71
N ILE A 226 -4.36 -3.64 -13.28
CA ILE A 226 -5.55 -4.17 -12.62
C ILE A 226 -6.36 -5.12 -13.51
N ASP A 227 -6.36 -4.90 -14.82
CA ASP A 227 -7.10 -5.72 -15.79
C ASP A 227 -6.46 -7.10 -15.99
N LYS A 228 -5.13 -7.16 -15.84
CA LYS A 228 -4.34 -8.40 -15.91
C LYS A 228 -4.21 -9.14 -14.59
N MET A 229 -4.73 -8.59 -13.49
CA MET A 229 -4.65 -9.17 -12.16
C MET A 229 -5.09 -10.65 -12.14
N GLY A 230 -6.19 -11.00 -12.79
CA GLY A 230 -6.68 -12.39 -12.81
C GLY A 230 -5.75 -13.38 -13.49
N ASP A 231 -4.99 -12.94 -14.50
CA ASP A 231 -3.99 -13.76 -15.20
C ASP A 231 -2.71 -13.84 -14.35
N ASN A 232 -2.22 -12.69 -13.86
CA ASN A 232 -1.04 -12.62 -13.00
C ASN A 232 -1.20 -13.44 -11.71
N VAL A 233 -2.38 -13.47 -11.09
CA VAL A 233 -2.66 -14.30 -9.91
C VAL A 233 -2.50 -15.80 -10.21
N LYS A 234 -2.93 -16.27 -11.39
CA LYS A 234 -2.80 -17.67 -11.78
C LYS A 234 -1.36 -18.07 -12.09
N GLU A 235 -0.60 -17.15 -12.68
CA GLU A 235 0.82 -17.35 -13.00
C GLU A 235 1.67 -17.36 -11.73
N VAL A 236 1.50 -16.35 -10.87
CA VAL A 236 2.31 -16.14 -9.67
C VAL A 236 1.90 -17.08 -8.54
N LYS A 237 0.62 -17.44 -8.45
CA LYS A 237 0.03 -18.18 -7.32
C LYS A 237 0.48 -17.57 -5.97
N PRO A 238 0.08 -16.30 -5.70
CA PRO A 238 0.56 -15.58 -4.54
C PRO A 238 0.07 -16.21 -3.24
N HIS A 239 0.83 -15.99 -2.18
CA HIS A 239 0.46 -16.36 -0.80
C HIS A 239 -0.19 -15.19 -0.07
N TYR A 240 0.22 -13.95 -0.38
CA TYR A 240 -0.35 -12.73 0.17
C TYR A 240 -0.71 -11.76 -0.95
N MET A 241 -1.79 -11.02 -0.73
CA MET A 241 -2.18 -9.89 -1.57
C MET A 241 -2.79 -8.81 -0.69
N SER A 242 -2.44 -7.56 -0.92
CA SER A 242 -3.18 -6.40 -0.43
C SER A 242 -4.40 -6.18 -1.31
N VAL A 243 -5.55 -5.87 -0.73
CA VAL A 243 -6.79 -5.61 -1.46
C VAL A 243 -7.53 -4.42 -0.86
N VAL A 244 -8.49 -3.91 -1.61
CA VAL A 244 -9.49 -2.95 -1.14
C VAL A 244 -10.87 -3.58 -1.25
N PRO A 245 -11.86 -3.18 -0.42
CA PRO A 245 -13.19 -3.79 -0.43
C PRO A 245 -13.84 -3.86 -1.81
N ARG A 246 -13.69 -2.79 -2.60
CA ARG A 246 -14.22 -2.71 -3.96
C ARG A 246 -13.66 -3.80 -4.88
N LEU A 247 -12.43 -4.24 -4.66
CA LEU A 247 -11.87 -5.34 -5.43
C LEU A 247 -12.46 -6.68 -5.01
N VAL A 248 -12.62 -6.92 -3.70
CA VAL A 248 -13.27 -8.13 -3.18
C VAL A 248 -14.69 -8.25 -3.75
N GLU A 249 -15.43 -7.13 -3.81
CA GLU A 249 -16.74 -7.04 -4.47
C GLU A 249 -16.66 -7.43 -5.95
N LYS A 250 -15.76 -6.80 -6.72
CA LYS A 250 -15.59 -7.12 -8.16
C LYS A 250 -15.25 -8.59 -8.40
N VAL A 251 -14.38 -9.17 -7.58
CA VAL A 251 -14.02 -10.59 -7.65
C VAL A 251 -15.25 -11.46 -7.36
N TYR A 252 -16.01 -11.13 -6.31
CA TYR A 252 -17.26 -11.81 -6.00
C TYR A 252 -18.27 -11.73 -7.14
N ASP A 253 -18.48 -10.55 -7.72
CA ASP A 253 -19.40 -10.34 -8.84
C ASP A 253 -19.00 -11.18 -10.05
N LYS A 254 -17.71 -11.25 -10.37
CA LYS A 254 -17.18 -12.09 -11.45
C LYS A 254 -17.44 -13.58 -11.18
N ILE A 255 -17.19 -14.02 -9.95
CA ILE A 255 -17.46 -15.41 -9.53
C ILE A 255 -18.96 -15.71 -9.62
N TYR A 256 -19.80 -14.81 -9.12
CA TYR A 256 -21.24 -14.93 -9.12
C TYR A 256 -21.79 -15.04 -10.55
N ASN A 257 -21.40 -14.12 -11.43
CA ASN A 257 -21.79 -14.12 -12.83
C ASN A 257 -21.35 -15.39 -13.55
N THR A 258 -20.13 -15.88 -13.28
CA THR A 258 -19.62 -17.14 -13.85
C THR A 258 -20.45 -18.33 -13.38
N GLY A 259 -20.76 -18.40 -12.09
CA GLY A 259 -21.56 -19.48 -11.51
C GLY A 259 -23.01 -19.49 -11.97
N SER A 260 -23.65 -18.32 -12.02
CA SER A 260 -25.04 -18.15 -12.47
C SER A 260 -25.20 -18.44 -13.96
N SER A 261 -24.20 -18.08 -14.78
CA SER A 261 -24.24 -18.25 -16.24
C SER A 261 -23.80 -19.63 -16.71
N ALA A 262 -23.34 -20.50 -15.80
CA ALA A 262 -22.87 -21.85 -16.15
C ALA A 262 -23.97 -22.80 -16.68
N GLY A 263 -25.24 -22.45 -16.49
CA GLY A 263 -26.42 -23.20 -16.92
C GLY A 263 -26.67 -24.52 -16.17
N GLY A 264 -27.92 -24.99 -16.27
CA GLY A 264 -28.32 -26.35 -15.86
C GLY A 264 -27.97 -26.71 -14.42
N LEU A 265 -27.39 -27.91 -14.25
CA LEU A 265 -27.04 -28.45 -12.94
C LEU A 265 -25.87 -27.68 -12.28
N LYS A 266 -24.94 -27.11 -13.05
CA LYS A 266 -23.79 -26.36 -12.51
C LYS A 266 -24.25 -25.12 -11.74
N SER A 267 -25.20 -24.36 -12.30
CA SER A 267 -25.77 -23.19 -11.62
C SER A 267 -26.58 -23.58 -10.39
N LYS A 268 -27.34 -24.70 -10.43
CA LYS A 268 -28.04 -25.22 -9.23
C LYS A 268 -27.07 -25.57 -8.10
N ILE A 269 -25.97 -26.26 -8.41
CA ILE A 269 -24.92 -26.59 -7.43
C ILE A 269 -24.28 -25.32 -6.88
N PHE A 270 -24.02 -24.32 -7.73
CA PHE A 270 -23.46 -23.04 -7.31
C PHE A 270 -24.36 -22.31 -6.31
N PHE A 271 -25.64 -22.13 -6.61
CA PHE A 271 -26.58 -21.47 -5.71
C PHE A 271 -26.81 -22.26 -4.42
N TRP A 272 -26.84 -23.59 -4.49
CA TRP A 272 -26.91 -24.45 -3.31
C TRP A 272 -25.71 -24.23 -2.39
N ALA A 273 -24.48 -24.21 -2.93
CA ALA A 273 -23.27 -23.97 -2.15
C ALA A 273 -23.27 -22.57 -1.52
N LEU A 274 -23.66 -21.53 -2.28
CA LEU A 274 -23.78 -20.17 -1.74
C LEU A 274 -24.78 -20.08 -0.58
N ASN A 275 -25.91 -20.78 -0.67
CA ASN A 275 -26.92 -20.83 0.39
C ASN A 275 -26.42 -21.55 1.66
N ILE A 276 -25.44 -22.45 1.54
CA ILE A 276 -24.80 -23.08 2.71
C ILE A 276 -23.97 -22.05 3.47
N ILE A 277 -23.07 -21.33 2.79
CA ILE A 277 -22.19 -20.37 3.47
C ILE A 277 -22.92 -19.10 3.91
N SER A 278 -23.98 -18.69 3.22
CA SER A 278 -24.76 -17.50 3.59
C SER A 278 -25.50 -17.65 4.92
N LYS A 279 -25.74 -18.88 5.36
CA LYS A 279 -26.36 -19.19 6.66
C LYS A 279 -25.37 -19.21 7.82
N LYS A 280 -24.06 -19.26 7.54
CA LYS A 280 -23.05 -19.23 8.60
C LYS A 280 -23.02 -17.83 9.22
N LYS A 281 -22.94 -17.78 10.55
CA LYS A 281 -22.78 -16.55 11.35
C LYS A 281 -21.35 -16.36 11.86
N THR A 282 -20.54 -17.41 11.81
CA THR A 282 -19.16 -17.43 12.30
C THR A 282 -18.26 -18.14 11.29
N VAL A 283 -16.95 -17.88 11.38
CA VAL A 283 -15.94 -18.56 10.57
C VAL A 283 -15.73 -19.95 11.13
N SER A 284 -15.87 -20.97 10.28
CA SER A 284 -15.64 -22.37 10.68
C SER A 284 -15.14 -23.20 9.51
N LYS A 285 -14.28 -24.18 9.80
CA LYS A 285 -13.89 -25.19 8.82
C LYS A 285 -15.11 -26.01 8.39
N PRO A 286 -15.17 -26.50 7.14
CA PRO A 286 -16.22 -27.43 6.71
C PRO A 286 -16.26 -28.66 7.61
N SER A 287 -17.38 -28.89 8.29
CA SER A 287 -17.54 -30.05 9.20
C SER A 287 -18.71 -30.95 8.82
N GLY A 288 -19.76 -30.40 8.21
CA GLY A 288 -20.90 -31.16 7.69
C GLY A 288 -20.63 -31.74 6.30
N LEU A 289 -21.25 -32.88 5.98
CA LEU A 289 -21.12 -33.54 4.68
C LEU A 289 -21.47 -32.60 3.51
N GLN A 290 -22.54 -31.80 3.66
CA GLN A 290 -22.94 -30.81 2.65
C GLN A 290 -21.88 -29.72 2.48
N GLU A 291 -21.27 -29.25 3.57
CA GLU A 291 -20.21 -28.22 3.52
C GLU A 291 -18.96 -28.75 2.83
N ILE A 292 -18.56 -29.99 3.12
CA ILE A 292 -17.41 -30.65 2.49
C ILE A 292 -17.65 -30.82 0.99
N ILE A 293 -18.86 -31.23 0.59
CA ILE A 293 -19.22 -31.35 -0.82
C ILE A 293 -19.24 -29.99 -1.51
N ALA A 294 -19.84 -28.97 -0.89
CA ALA A 294 -19.87 -27.60 -1.42
C ALA A 294 -18.45 -27.03 -1.58
N ASP A 295 -17.59 -27.25 -0.59
CA ASP A 295 -16.18 -26.85 -0.64
C ASP A 295 -15.46 -27.48 -1.84
N ARG A 296 -15.59 -28.79 -2.01
CA ARG A 296 -14.92 -29.51 -3.10
C ARG A 296 -15.43 -29.10 -4.49
N LEU A 297 -16.74 -28.86 -4.64
CA LEU A 297 -17.35 -28.60 -5.94
C LEU A 297 -17.29 -27.13 -6.37
N VAL A 298 -17.33 -26.19 -5.41
CA VAL A 298 -17.48 -24.75 -5.64
C VAL A 298 -16.33 -23.95 -5.04
N PHE A 299 -16.13 -23.99 -3.72
CA PHE A 299 -15.18 -23.07 -3.07
C PHE A 299 -13.71 -23.38 -3.36
N LYS A 300 -13.37 -24.65 -3.65
CA LYS A 300 -12.06 -25.01 -4.19
C LYS A 300 -11.76 -24.26 -5.49
N LYS A 301 -12.74 -24.09 -6.38
CA LYS A 301 -12.58 -23.34 -7.63
C LYS A 301 -12.42 -21.85 -7.41
N TRP A 302 -13.01 -21.31 -6.34
CA TRP A 302 -12.78 -19.91 -5.95
C TRP A 302 -11.33 -19.71 -5.56
N ARG A 303 -10.81 -20.60 -4.70
CA ARG A 303 -9.39 -20.60 -4.28
C ARG A 303 -8.47 -20.79 -5.49
N GLU A 304 -8.75 -21.74 -6.37
CA GLU A 304 -7.99 -21.96 -7.62
C GLU A 304 -8.04 -20.72 -8.55
N GLY A 305 -9.16 -20.00 -8.61
CA GLY A 305 -9.28 -18.73 -9.32
C GLY A 305 -8.39 -17.61 -8.76
N LEU A 306 -8.04 -17.70 -7.48
CA LEU A 306 -7.07 -16.84 -6.80
C LEU A 306 -5.66 -17.47 -6.72
N GLY A 307 -5.34 -18.41 -7.61
CA GLY A 307 -4.02 -19.04 -7.70
C GLY A 307 -3.82 -20.24 -6.77
N GLY A 308 -4.75 -20.50 -5.85
CA GLY A 308 -4.81 -21.72 -5.03
C GLY A 308 -3.89 -21.77 -3.81
N GLU A 309 -2.96 -20.83 -3.67
CA GLU A 309 -1.93 -20.81 -2.61
C GLU A 309 -2.10 -19.66 -1.60
N ILE A 310 -3.16 -18.86 -1.73
CA ILE A 310 -3.42 -17.72 -0.83
C ILE A 310 -3.48 -18.20 0.62
N ILE A 311 -2.61 -17.63 1.44
CA ILE A 311 -2.68 -17.70 2.90
C ILE A 311 -3.69 -16.67 3.38
N THR A 312 -3.56 -15.42 2.94
CA THR A 312 -4.52 -14.37 3.28
C THR A 312 -4.52 -13.22 2.29
N LEU A 313 -5.66 -12.53 2.21
CA LEU A 313 -5.80 -11.20 1.63
C LEU A 313 -5.83 -10.17 2.78
N VAL A 314 -5.11 -9.06 2.64
CA VAL A 314 -5.16 -7.96 3.61
C VAL A 314 -6.00 -6.84 3.02
N SER A 315 -7.16 -6.54 3.63
CA SER A 315 -8.08 -5.49 3.16
C SER A 315 -7.92 -4.22 3.98
N GLY A 316 -7.81 -3.06 3.32
CA GLY A 316 -7.76 -1.75 3.97
C GLY A 316 -8.44 -0.66 3.16
N SER A 317 -8.18 0.60 3.54
CA SER A 317 -8.68 1.85 2.91
C SER A 317 -10.17 2.14 3.03
N ALA A 318 -11.04 1.14 3.19
CA ALA A 318 -12.48 1.31 3.38
C ALA A 318 -13.07 0.11 4.16
N ALA A 319 -14.30 0.26 4.63
CA ALA A 319 -15.03 -0.83 5.30
C ALA A 319 -15.35 -1.96 4.33
N LEU A 320 -15.04 -3.20 4.71
CA LEU A 320 -15.49 -4.38 3.98
C LEU A 320 -16.83 -4.86 4.54
N SER A 321 -17.75 -5.26 3.67
CA SER A 321 -19.02 -5.83 4.11
C SER A 321 -18.76 -7.09 4.97
N THR A 322 -19.28 -7.09 6.20
CA THR A 322 -19.27 -8.24 7.12
C THR A 322 -19.76 -9.52 6.44
N ARG A 323 -20.82 -9.41 5.62
CA ARG A 323 -21.38 -10.52 4.85
C ARG A 323 -20.36 -11.06 3.85
N LEU A 324 -19.70 -10.17 3.12
CA LEU A 324 -18.72 -10.56 2.10
C LEU A 324 -17.49 -11.18 2.75
N ASN A 325 -16.96 -10.57 3.81
CA ASN A 325 -15.83 -11.11 4.57
C ASN A 325 -16.15 -12.54 5.06
N LEU A 326 -17.30 -12.72 5.72
CA LEU A 326 -17.73 -14.02 6.24
C LEU A 326 -17.88 -15.08 5.15
N MET A 327 -18.36 -14.70 3.97
CA MET A 327 -18.46 -15.61 2.82
C MET A 327 -17.08 -16.07 2.33
N PHE A 328 -16.13 -15.14 2.13
CA PHE A 328 -14.78 -15.49 1.68
C PHE A 328 -14.03 -16.34 2.71
N GLN A 329 -14.12 -15.97 3.99
CA GLN A 329 -13.55 -16.75 5.10
C GLN A 329 -14.07 -18.20 5.11
N ASN A 330 -15.38 -18.39 5.00
CA ASN A 330 -15.99 -19.73 4.96
C ASN A 330 -15.79 -20.45 3.61
N ALA A 331 -15.44 -19.73 2.55
CA ALA A 331 -14.94 -20.30 1.29
C ALA A 331 -13.44 -20.63 1.34
N GLY A 332 -12.80 -20.53 2.51
CA GLY A 332 -11.38 -20.85 2.72
C GLY A 332 -10.43 -19.82 2.12
N ILE A 333 -10.86 -18.56 1.97
CA ILE A 333 -10.04 -17.43 1.53
C ILE A 333 -10.02 -16.41 2.68
N PRO A 334 -9.01 -16.47 3.58
CA PRO A 334 -8.97 -15.59 4.73
C PRO A 334 -8.73 -14.13 4.34
N ILE A 335 -9.53 -13.22 4.89
CA ILE A 335 -9.38 -11.77 4.69
C ILE A 335 -9.16 -11.10 6.05
N LEU A 336 -8.02 -10.45 6.21
CA LEU A 336 -7.69 -9.66 7.40
C LEU A 336 -7.96 -8.19 7.11
N GLU A 337 -8.94 -7.62 7.81
CA GLU A 337 -9.24 -6.18 7.74
C GLU A 337 -8.27 -5.40 8.62
N GLY A 338 -7.73 -4.31 8.07
CA GLY A 338 -6.88 -3.35 8.78
C GLY A 338 -7.36 -1.92 8.60
N TYR A 339 -7.01 -1.08 9.57
CA TYR A 339 -7.38 0.33 9.65
C TYR A 339 -6.16 1.20 9.88
N GLY A 340 -6.19 2.38 9.25
CA GLY A 340 -5.07 3.28 9.21
C GLY A 340 -5.31 4.47 8.30
N LEU A 341 -4.47 5.49 8.45
CA LEU A 341 -4.46 6.71 7.65
C LEU A 341 -3.06 6.96 7.11
N THR A 342 -2.94 7.85 6.14
CA THR A 342 -1.61 8.26 5.66
C THR A 342 -0.76 8.83 6.79
N GLU A 343 -1.41 9.59 7.67
CA GLU A 343 -0.85 10.22 8.87
C GLU A 343 -0.37 9.23 9.94
N THR A 344 -0.60 7.93 9.80
CA THR A 344 -0.21 6.91 10.79
C THR A 344 0.70 5.82 10.23
N SER A 345 1.19 6.03 9.00
CA SER A 345 2.21 5.24 8.30
C SER A 345 2.03 3.72 8.03
N PRO A 346 0.85 3.17 7.70
CA PRO A 346 -0.50 3.62 7.97
C PRO A 346 -1.17 2.86 9.11
N VAL A 347 -0.72 1.66 9.46
CA VAL A 347 -1.57 0.72 10.22
C VAL A 347 -1.70 1.15 11.67
N ILE A 348 -2.92 1.38 12.12
CA ILE A 348 -3.27 1.55 13.53
C ILE A 348 -3.66 0.21 14.14
N SER A 349 -4.46 -0.57 13.40
CA SER A 349 -5.06 -1.82 13.86
C SER A 349 -5.21 -2.79 12.70
N VAL A 350 -5.07 -4.09 12.96
CA VAL A 350 -5.31 -5.13 11.95
C VAL A 350 -5.71 -6.45 12.60
N ASN A 351 -6.63 -7.18 11.96
CA ASN A 351 -6.96 -8.54 12.37
C ASN A 351 -5.76 -9.48 12.14
N SER A 352 -5.67 -10.54 12.93
CA SER A 352 -4.65 -11.59 12.78
C SER A 352 -5.25 -12.97 12.97
N PHE A 353 -4.56 -14.03 12.54
CA PHE A 353 -5.11 -15.39 12.66
C PHE A 353 -5.35 -15.82 14.12
N ASP A 354 -4.59 -15.27 15.06
CA ASP A 354 -4.76 -15.54 16.49
C ASP A 354 -5.86 -14.69 17.13
N LYS A 355 -6.12 -13.49 16.58
CA LYS A 355 -7.11 -12.53 17.08
C LYS A 355 -7.87 -11.92 15.90
N MET A 356 -8.98 -12.57 15.54
CA MET A 356 -9.85 -12.13 14.45
C MET A 356 -11.31 -12.06 14.89
N LYS A 357 -11.95 -10.93 14.61
CA LYS A 357 -13.39 -10.75 14.84
C LYS A 357 -14.00 -10.04 13.63
N ILE A 358 -14.90 -10.74 12.93
CA ILE A 358 -15.55 -10.22 11.72
C ILE A 358 -16.39 -8.98 12.08
N GLY A 359 -16.28 -7.93 11.26
CA GLY A 359 -16.92 -6.63 11.52
C GLY A 359 -16.08 -5.69 12.39
N THR A 360 -14.84 -6.07 12.71
CA THR A 360 -13.86 -5.22 13.40
C THR A 360 -12.60 -5.10 12.54
N VAL A 361 -11.75 -4.12 12.83
CA VAL A 361 -10.46 -3.92 12.17
C VAL A 361 -9.30 -4.49 12.99
N GLY A 362 -9.60 -5.41 13.91
CA GLY A 362 -8.62 -6.11 14.74
C GLY A 362 -8.20 -5.37 16.00
N HIS A 363 -7.06 -5.75 16.54
CA HIS A 363 -6.45 -5.07 17.68
C HIS A 363 -5.50 -3.96 17.20
N PRO A 364 -5.41 -2.84 17.94
CA PRO A 364 -4.34 -1.87 17.77
C PRO A 364 -2.96 -2.52 17.75
N LEU A 365 -2.01 -1.93 17.04
CA LEU A 365 -0.61 -2.34 17.11
C LEU A 365 -0.06 -2.06 18.52
N ASP A 366 0.76 -2.97 19.03
CA ASP A 366 1.21 -2.96 20.43
C ASP A 366 2.11 -1.75 20.75
N ASN A 367 2.70 -1.11 19.73
CA ASN A 367 3.49 0.11 19.84
C ASN A 367 2.68 1.41 19.69
N LEU A 368 1.35 1.32 19.59
CA LEU A 368 0.45 2.46 19.48
C LEU A 368 -0.49 2.53 20.68
N SER A 369 -0.69 3.74 21.20
CA SER A 369 -1.73 4.04 22.17
C SER A 369 -2.95 4.57 21.44
N VAL A 370 -4.07 3.85 21.51
CA VAL A 370 -5.35 4.24 20.91
C VAL A 370 -6.34 4.59 22.01
N LYS A 371 -7.02 5.73 21.88
CA LYS A 371 -8.08 6.18 22.77
C LYS A 371 -9.33 6.50 21.98
N ILE A 372 -10.50 6.17 22.55
CA ILE A 372 -11.79 6.65 22.08
C ILE A 372 -12.15 7.86 22.94
N GLN A 373 -12.36 9.02 22.30
CA GLN A 373 -12.74 10.26 22.98
C GLN A 373 -14.23 10.23 23.39
N GLU A 374 -14.67 11.20 24.19
CA GLU A 374 -16.06 11.29 24.69
C GLU A 374 -17.10 11.35 23.55
N ASP A 375 -16.74 11.96 22.43
CA ASP A 375 -17.57 12.05 21.22
C ASP A 375 -17.44 10.82 20.29
N GLY A 376 -16.70 9.79 20.73
CA GLY A 376 -16.45 8.57 19.99
C GLY A 376 -15.28 8.65 18.98
N GLU A 377 -14.61 9.80 18.85
CA GLU A 377 -13.49 9.95 17.93
C GLU A 377 -12.31 9.06 18.32
N ILE A 378 -11.77 8.34 17.34
CA ILE A 378 -10.56 7.55 17.51
C ILE A 378 -9.37 8.51 17.48
N THR A 379 -8.52 8.40 18.49
CA THR A 379 -7.29 9.17 18.60
C THR A 379 -6.11 8.23 18.86
N VAL A 380 -4.96 8.54 18.26
CA VAL A 380 -3.79 7.65 18.30
C VAL A 380 -2.50 8.41 18.58
N LYS A 381 -1.63 7.80 19.39
CA LYS A 381 -0.28 8.30 19.70
C LYS A 381 0.72 7.17 19.60
N GLY A 382 1.86 7.41 18.96
CA GLY A 382 2.93 6.43 18.84
C GLY A 382 3.93 6.81 17.75
N PRO A 383 4.96 5.99 17.55
CA PRO A 383 6.09 6.34 16.68
C PRO A 383 5.73 6.39 15.19
N SER A 384 4.63 5.75 14.75
CA SER A 384 4.23 5.79 13.34
C SER A 384 3.36 6.99 12.95
N VAL A 385 2.99 7.82 13.93
CA VAL A 385 2.19 9.03 13.70
C VAL A 385 3.08 10.11 13.07
N PHE A 386 2.62 10.67 11.96
CA PHE A 386 3.30 11.71 11.17
C PHE A 386 3.78 12.91 12.01
N LYS A 387 4.78 13.63 11.49
CA LYS A 387 5.25 14.88 12.11
C LYS A 387 4.26 16.04 11.99
N GLY A 388 3.38 15.98 11.00
CA GLY A 388 2.45 17.05 10.67
C GLY A 388 2.28 17.24 9.17
N TYR A 389 1.66 18.35 8.82
CA TYR A 389 1.41 18.71 7.43
C TYR A 389 2.45 19.71 6.92
N PHE A 390 3.03 19.40 5.76
CA PHE A 390 4.09 20.16 5.13
C PHE A 390 3.65 21.60 4.87
N LYS A 391 4.44 22.57 5.36
CA LYS A 391 4.17 24.02 5.28
C LYS A 391 2.77 24.43 5.78
N ASN A 392 2.20 23.69 6.75
CA ASN A 392 0.88 23.99 7.31
C ASN A 392 0.84 23.73 8.83
N GLU A 393 1.41 24.65 9.60
CA GLU A 393 1.49 24.55 11.07
C GLU A 393 0.14 24.63 11.76
N GLU A 394 -0.79 25.45 11.25
CA GLU A 394 -2.13 25.61 11.82
C GLU A 394 -2.88 24.28 11.77
N MET A 395 -2.99 23.70 10.58
CA MET A 395 -3.64 22.40 10.40
C MET A 395 -2.91 21.27 11.13
N THR A 396 -1.59 21.39 11.29
CA THR A 396 -0.82 20.45 12.12
C THR A 396 -1.26 20.56 13.58
N LYS A 397 -1.30 21.76 14.16
CA LYS A 397 -1.74 21.97 15.55
C LYS A 397 -3.17 21.49 15.77
N GLU A 398 -4.07 21.74 14.82
CA GLU A 398 -5.46 21.28 14.89
C GLU A 398 -5.61 19.75 14.86
N ALA A 399 -4.72 19.06 14.15
CA ALA A 399 -4.73 17.61 14.00
C ALA A 399 -4.44 16.85 15.31
N PHE A 400 -3.84 17.52 16.29
CA PHE A 400 -3.49 16.90 17.57
C PHE A 400 -4.37 17.41 18.71
N THR A 401 -4.57 16.55 19.71
CA THR A 401 -5.08 16.93 21.02
C THR A 401 -3.97 17.61 21.84
N SER A 402 -4.34 18.30 22.92
CA SER A 402 -3.38 18.95 23.82
C SER A 402 -2.43 17.95 24.52
N ASP A 403 -2.85 16.69 24.69
CA ASP A 403 -2.02 15.59 25.23
C ASP A 403 -1.22 14.82 24.14
N GLY A 404 -1.27 15.30 22.89
CA GLY A 404 -0.44 14.84 21.78
C GLY A 404 -0.92 13.58 21.08
N TYR A 405 -2.22 13.30 21.07
CA TYR A 405 -2.82 12.28 20.22
C TYR A 405 -3.28 12.88 18.89
N PHE A 406 -3.01 12.19 17.79
CA PHE A 406 -3.56 12.53 16.49
C PHE A 406 -5.05 12.16 16.42
N LYS A 407 -5.87 13.08 15.92
CA LYS A 407 -7.31 12.93 15.69
C LYS A 407 -7.54 12.33 14.32
N THR A 408 -8.09 11.11 14.25
CA THR A 408 -8.26 10.43 12.96
C THR A 408 -9.43 10.97 12.15
N GLY A 409 -10.40 11.64 12.79
CA GLY A 409 -11.65 12.05 12.15
C GLY A 409 -12.65 10.89 11.94
N ASP A 410 -12.31 9.68 12.38
CA ASP A 410 -13.19 8.50 12.33
C ASP A 410 -13.73 8.19 13.74
N ILE A 411 -14.97 7.70 13.79
CA ILE A 411 -15.66 7.32 15.02
C ILE A 411 -15.58 5.80 15.18
N GLY A 412 -15.36 5.35 16.41
CA GLY A 412 -15.34 3.93 16.69
C GLY A 412 -15.43 3.60 18.16
N LEU A 413 -15.29 2.31 18.44
CA LEU A 413 -15.29 1.76 19.78
C LEU A 413 -14.26 0.64 19.90
N ILE A 414 -13.74 0.45 21.10
CA ILE A 414 -12.95 -0.73 21.46
C ILE A 414 -13.85 -1.58 22.36
N ASP A 415 -14.09 -2.83 21.96
CA ASP A 415 -14.91 -3.74 22.75
C ASP A 415 -14.15 -4.32 23.96
N SER A 416 -14.86 -5.11 24.79
CA SER A 416 -14.30 -5.72 25.99
C SER A 416 -13.13 -6.68 25.74
N ASP A 417 -13.03 -7.20 24.52
CA ASP A 417 -11.97 -8.12 24.11
C ASP A 417 -10.77 -7.36 23.49
N GLY A 418 -10.90 -6.04 23.29
CA GLY A 418 -9.85 -5.17 22.75
C GLY A 418 -9.88 -4.99 21.23
N PHE A 419 -10.95 -5.39 20.55
CA PHE A 419 -11.09 -5.18 19.11
C PHE A 419 -11.60 -3.77 18.82
N LEU A 420 -10.93 -3.09 17.88
CA LEU A 420 -11.36 -1.81 17.36
C LEU A 420 -12.39 -2.01 16.24
N GLN A 421 -13.51 -1.31 16.34
CA GLN A 421 -14.54 -1.23 15.31
C GLN A 421 -14.71 0.22 14.86
N ILE A 422 -14.74 0.44 13.54
CA ILE A 422 -15.03 1.74 12.93
C ILE A 422 -16.54 1.80 12.64
N THR A 423 -17.21 2.86 13.08
CA THR A 423 -18.66 3.01 12.97
C THR A 423 -19.08 4.08 11.98
N ASP A 424 -18.35 5.20 11.92
CA ASP A 424 -18.71 6.34 11.06
C ASP A 424 -17.51 7.28 10.83
N ARG A 425 -17.69 8.29 9.98
CA ARG A 425 -16.81 9.45 9.88
C ARG A 425 -17.42 10.65 10.58
N LYS A 426 -16.64 11.34 11.40
CA LYS A 426 -17.07 12.51 12.17
C LYS A 426 -17.71 13.60 11.29
N LYS A 427 -17.21 13.80 10.06
CA LYS A 427 -17.76 14.78 9.11
C LYS A 427 -19.13 14.43 8.53
N GLU A 428 -19.51 13.15 8.55
CA GLU A 428 -20.79 12.67 8.00
C GLU A 428 -21.90 12.76 9.06
N MET A 429 -21.58 12.62 10.35
CA MET A 429 -22.53 12.76 11.46
C MET A 429 -23.17 14.15 11.60
N PHE A 430 -22.49 15.22 11.19
CA PHE A 430 -23.03 16.59 11.27
C PHE A 430 -23.87 17.00 10.04
N LYS A 431 -24.04 16.11 9.06
CA LYS A 431 -24.85 16.36 7.85
C LYS A 431 -26.28 15.83 7.94
N THR A 432 -26.65 15.22 9.07
CA THR A 432 -28.03 14.93 9.49
C THR A 432 -28.50 16.01 10.44
#